data_AF-A0A0H0RJS9-F1
#
_entry.id   AF-A0A0H0RJS9-F1
#
_cell.length_a   1.000
_cell.length_b   1.000
_cell.length_c   1.000
_cell.angle_alpha   90.00
_cell.angle_beta   90.00
_cell.angle_gamma   90.00
#
_symmetry.space_group_name_H-M   'P 1'
#
loop_
_entity.id
_entity.type
_entity.pdbx_description
1 polymer ?
#
loop_
_entity_poly.entity_id
_entity_poly.type
_entity_poly.pdbx_seq_one_letter_code
_entity_poly.pdbx_strand_id
1 'polypeptide(L)'
;MELVNTLFASLVGTDPFTGVDITIANCKSAYWDEGIVQQLINQALDEGEKFVGADGLEGLLRYNVTLNIGLTSSKVWPGFSLDTATISRLCACGADFGFDPYISDVPDVQCDLNTTNDVTVQFTAMLNPDERVIIAKRPLKKCDSWIEDVYIFQVLKDAWKFHNNNSLRGFRDKQAELKLYTRHYSVENCAEESCRDCNSCIRPSFSLSRSALIRLNAANARFVYQPFTRDQRARG
;
A
#
# COMPACT_ATOMS: atom_id res chain seq x y z
N MET A 1 0.82 -13.94 15.05
CA MET A 1 -0.17 -14.60 14.18
C MET A 1 -1.51 -14.54 14.89
N GLU A 2 -2.48 -13.85 14.30
CA GLU A 2 -3.80 -13.58 14.89
C GLU A 2 -4.89 -14.09 13.94
N LEU A 3 -6.00 -14.62 14.45
CA LEU A 3 -7.13 -15.01 13.61
C LEU A 3 -7.86 -13.76 13.08
N VAL A 4 -8.29 -13.80 11.83
CA VAL A 4 -9.04 -12.70 11.19
C VAL A 4 -10.33 -13.21 10.57
N ASN A 5 -11.34 -12.33 10.47
CA ASN A 5 -12.62 -12.69 9.85
C ASN A 5 -12.44 -12.90 8.34
N THR A 6 -11.76 -11.96 7.70
CA THR A 6 -11.48 -11.99 6.26
C THR A 6 -10.11 -11.38 6.00
N LEU A 7 -9.26 -12.07 5.24
CA LEU A 7 -8.08 -11.49 4.63
C LEU A 7 -7.87 -12.11 3.24
N PHE A 8 -7.74 -11.27 2.23
CA PHE A 8 -7.48 -11.72 0.86
C PHE A 8 -6.63 -10.75 0.05
N ALA A 9 -5.96 -11.29 -0.96
CA ALA A 9 -5.42 -10.55 -2.09
C ALA A 9 -6.15 -10.98 -3.36
N SER A 10 -6.86 -10.04 -3.98
CA SER A 10 -7.61 -10.28 -5.21
C SER A 10 -6.97 -9.52 -6.36
N LEU A 11 -6.49 -10.26 -7.36
CA LEU A 11 -6.04 -9.71 -8.63
C LEU A 11 -7.23 -9.75 -9.60
N VAL A 12 -7.77 -8.57 -9.88
CA VAL A 12 -8.91 -8.38 -10.78
C VAL A 12 -8.47 -7.60 -12.00
N GLY A 13 -9.23 -7.71 -13.08
CA GLY A 13 -9.01 -6.92 -14.29
C GLY A 13 -10.24 -6.93 -15.17
N THR A 14 -10.12 -6.40 -16.37
CA THR A 14 -11.16 -6.39 -17.39
C THR A 14 -10.67 -7.22 -18.57
N ASP A 15 -11.48 -8.17 -19.02
CA ASP A 15 -11.17 -8.96 -20.22
C ASP A 15 -11.11 -8.04 -21.45
N PRO A 16 -9.98 -7.95 -22.17
CA PRO A 16 -9.82 -7.04 -23.30
C PRO A 16 -10.73 -7.37 -24.50
N PHE A 17 -11.28 -8.59 -24.57
CA PHE A 17 -12.14 -9.00 -25.68
C PHE A 17 -13.62 -8.71 -25.40
N THR A 18 -14.05 -8.90 -24.16
CA THR A 18 -15.47 -8.80 -23.78
C THR A 18 -15.79 -7.52 -23.00
N GLY A 19 -14.79 -6.87 -22.41
CA GLY A 19 -14.96 -5.72 -21.53
C GLY A 19 -15.54 -6.08 -20.15
N VAL A 20 -15.65 -7.37 -19.82
CA VAL A 20 -16.22 -7.86 -18.57
C VAL A 20 -15.15 -7.92 -17.47
N ASP A 21 -15.53 -7.55 -16.24
CA ASP A 21 -14.66 -7.69 -15.09
C ASP A 21 -14.41 -9.17 -14.76
N ILE A 22 -13.14 -9.52 -14.58
CA ILE A 22 -12.68 -10.86 -14.27
C ILE A 22 -11.87 -10.86 -12.97
N THR A 23 -12.00 -11.94 -12.21
CA THR A 23 -11.08 -12.25 -11.11
C THR A 23 -10.05 -13.24 -11.63
N ILE A 24 -8.79 -12.82 -11.69
CA ILE A 24 -7.67 -13.63 -12.17
C ILE A 24 -7.16 -14.51 -11.04
N ALA A 25 -7.01 -13.95 -9.84
CA ALA A 25 -6.59 -14.68 -8.66
C ALA A 25 -7.28 -14.12 -7.41
N ASN A 26 -7.55 -15.00 -6.44
CA ASN A 26 -8.06 -14.60 -5.13
C ASN A 26 -7.46 -15.49 -4.05
N CYS A 27 -6.37 -15.01 -3.44
CA CYS A 27 -5.63 -15.71 -2.41
C CYS A 27 -6.14 -15.27 -1.04
N LYS A 28 -6.44 -16.23 -0.16
CA LYS A 28 -7.06 -15.97 1.15
C LYS A 28 -6.19 -16.48 2.29
N SER A 29 -6.28 -15.83 3.44
CA SER A 29 -5.73 -16.31 4.70
C SER A 29 -6.77 -16.16 5.81
N ALA A 30 -6.74 -17.09 6.76
CA ALA A 30 -7.51 -17.01 8.01
C ALA A 30 -6.74 -16.31 9.13
N TYR A 31 -5.49 -15.90 8.87
CA TYR A 31 -4.59 -15.35 9.87
C TYR A 31 -3.89 -14.07 9.40
N TRP A 32 -3.60 -13.18 10.35
CA TRP A 32 -2.77 -12.00 10.20
C TRP A 32 -1.39 -12.19 10.82
N ASP A 33 -0.36 -11.77 10.10
CA ASP A 33 1.00 -11.52 10.57
C ASP A 33 1.64 -10.42 9.70
N GLU A 34 2.81 -9.89 10.09
CA GLU A 34 3.44 -8.76 9.38
C GLU A 34 3.83 -9.09 7.92
N GLY A 35 4.10 -10.37 7.61
CA GLY A 35 4.53 -10.82 6.29
C GLY A 35 3.41 -11.34 5.40
N ILE A 36 2.24 -11.66 5.95
CA ILE A 36 1.16 -12.35 5.23
C ILE A 36 0.66 -11.56 4.02
N VAL A 37 0.60 -10.22 4.13
CA VAL A 37 0.13 -9.37 3.03
C VAL A 37 1.06 -9.49 1.83
N GLN A 38 2.38 -9.41 2.04
CA GLN A 38 3.36 -9.61 0.99
C GLN A 38 3.29 -11.03 0.40
N GLN A 39 3.08 -12.04 1.24
CA GLN A 39 2.92 -13.42 0.78
C GLN A 39 1.69 -13.59 -0.11
N LEU A 40 0.53 -13.07 0.31
CA LEU A 40 -0.72 -13.14 -0.46
C LEU A 40 -0.63 -12.38 -1.78
N ILE A 41 0.03 -11.21 -1.79
CA ILE A 41 0.32 -10.46 -3.02
C ILE A 41 1.12 -11.33 -3.99
N ASN A 42 2.23 -11.91 -3.51
CA ASN A 42 3.09 -12.72 -4.36
C ASN A 42 2.39 -13.99 -4.87
N GLN A 43 1.55 -14.63 -4.04
CA GLN A 43 0.72 -15.75 -4.49
C GLN A 43 -0.29 -15.33 -5.57
N ALA A 44 -0.97 -14.19 -5.40
CA ALA A 44 -1.90 -13.69 -6.41
C ALA A 44 -1.20 -13.35 -7.73
N LEU A 45 0.04 -12.85 -7.65
CA LEU A 45 0.88 -12.61 -8.82
C LEU A 45 1.37 -13.91 -9.46
N ASP A 46 1.73 -14.94 -8.68
CA ASP A 46 2.08 -16.27 -9.20
C ASP A 46 0.91 -16.88 -9.99
N GLU A 47 -0.31 -16.77 -9.49
CA GLU A 47 -1.52 -17.20 -10.20
C GLU A 47 -1.79 -16.35 -11.44
N GLY A 48 -1.57 -15.03 -11.36
CA GLY A 48 -1.65 -14.12 -12.51
C GLY A 48 -0.66 -14.47 -13.62
N GLU A 49 0.56 -14.87 -13.27
CA GLU A 49 1.58 -15.32 -14.21
C GLU A 49 1.17 -16.63 -14.90
N LYS A 50 0.62 -17.60 -14.15
CA LYS A 50 0.08 -18.85 -14.73
C LYS A 50 -1.08 -18.57 -15.69
N PHE A 51 -1.93 -17.60 -15.37
CA PHE A 51 -3.09 -17.23 -16.18
C PHE A 51 -2.68 -16.71 -17.58
N VAL A 52 -1.61 -15.92 -17.67
CA VAL A 52 -1.14 -15.35 -18.95
C VAL A 52 -0.07 -16.19 -19.65
N GLY A 53 0.56 -17.12 -18.94
CA GLY A 53 1.48 -18.11 -19.50
C GLY A 53 2.83 -17.51 -19.89
N ALA A 54 3.28 -17.78 -21.12
CA ALA A 54 4.63 -17.46 -21.59
C ALA A 54 4.98 -15.96 -21.58
N ASP A 55 3.97 -15.08 -21.59
CA ASP A 55 4.15 -13.63 -21.53
C ASP A 55 4.64 -13.16 -20.14
N GLY A 56 4.61 -14.03 -19.12
CA GLY A 56 4.93 -13.68 -17.74
C GLY A 56 4.01 -12.58 -17.19
N LEU A 57 4.36 -11.96 -16.07
CA LEU A 57 3.52 -10.91 -15.46
C LEU A 57 3.19 -9.74 -16.42
N GLU A 58 4.06 -9.42 -17.38
CA GLU A 58 3.80 -8.36 -18.37
C GLU A 58 2.59 -8.67 -19.27
N GLY A 59 2.24 -9.94 -19.43
CA GLY A 59 1.01 -10.36 -20.11
C GLY A 59 -0.27 -9.83 -19.46
N LEU A 60 -0.23 -9.45 -18.18
CA LEU A 60 -1.37 -8.89 -17.45
C LEU A 60 -1.71 -7.45 -17.87
N LEU A 61 -0.79 -6.75 -18.55
CA LEU A 61 -0.97 -5.36 -18.98
C LEU A 61 -2.21 -5.16 -19.87
N ARG A 62 -2.61 -6.19 -20.63
CA ARG A 62 -3.79 -6.14 -21.50
C ARG A 62 -5.12 -6.22 -20.74
N TYR A 63 -5.10 -6.58 -19.46
CA TYR A 63 -6.31 -6.76 -18.65
C TYR A 63 -6.59 -5.59 -17.70
N ASN A 64 -5.82 -4.49 -17.76
CA ASN A 64 -6.00 -3.32 -16.88
C ASN A 64 -6.19 -3.71 -15.39
N VAL A 65 -5.23 -4.47 -14.86
CA VAL A 65 -5.41 -5.16 -13.59
C VAL A 65 -5.32 -4.22 -12.38
N THR A 66 -6.02 -4.59 -11.30
CA THR A 66 -5.88 -4.01 -9.97
C THR A 66 -5.66 -5.15 -8.97
N LEU A 67 -4.71 -4.98 -8.05
CA LEU A 67 -4.53 -5.89 -6.93
C LEU A 67 -5.08 -5.24 -5.66
N ASN A 68 -6.13 -5.83 -5.10
CA ASN A 68 -6.80 -5.33 -3.90
C ASN A 68 -6.56 -6.25 -2.72
N ILE A 69 -6.15 -5.67 -1.60
CA ILE A 69 -6.09 -6.35 -0.31
C ILE A 69 -7.32 -5.94 0.50
N GLY A 70 -8.16 -6.92 0.82
CA GLY A 70 -9.27 -6.76 1.74
C GLY A 70 -8.94 -7.37 3.09
N LEU A 71 -9.23 -6.64 4.17
CA LEU A 71 -9.05 -7.11 5.54
C LEU A 71 -10.28 -6.73 6.37
N THR A 72 -10.87 -7.70 7.05
CA THR A 72 -11.89 -7.45 8.08
C THR A 72 -11.47 -8.20 9.33
N SER A 73 -11.29 -7.48 10.43
CA SER A 73 -10.87 -8.08 11.70
C SER A 73 -11.15 -7.19 12.91
N SER A 74 -10.79 -7.66 14.10
CA SER A 74 -10.74 -6.91 15.36
C SER A 74 -9.38 -7.12 16.00
N LYS A 75 -8.85 -6.12 16.73
CA LYS A 75 -7.59 -6.19 17.49
C LYS A 75 -6.32 -6.42 16.67
N VAL A 76 -6.40 -6.26 15.36
CA VAL A 76 -5.26 -6.34 14.44
C VAL A 76 -4.76 -4.93 14.13
N TRP A 77 -3.44 -4.73 14.20
CA TRP A 77 -2.80 -3.54 13.64
C TRP A 77 -2.43 -3.77 12.16
N PRO A 78 -3.03 -3.04 11.20
CA PRO A 78 -2.97 -3.40 9.78
C PRO A 78 -1.76 -2.82 9.03
N GLY A 79 -0.67 -2.51 9.73
CA GLY A 79 0.58 -2.04 9.10
C GLY A 79 1.37 -3.20 8.47
N PHE A 80 2.04 -2.93 7.36
CA PHE A 80 2.86 -3.90 6.64
C PHE A 80 3.92 -3.22 5.77
N SER A 81 4.83 -4.02 5.20
CA SER A 81 5.81 -3.54 4.22
C SER A 81 5.82 -4.40 2.97
N LEU A 82 6.23 -3.80 1.85
CA LEU A 82 6.49 -4.49 0.59
C LEU A 82 7.96 -4.27 0.22
N ASP A 83 8.66 -5.37 0.00
CA ASP A 83 10.03 -5.35 -0.51
C ASP A 83 10.12 -4.92 -1.97
N THR A 84 11.35 -4.65 -2.42
CA THR A 84 11.62 -4.16 -3.77
C THR A 84 11.26 -5.21 -4.84
N ALA A 85 11.38 -6.50 -4.52
CA ALA A 85 11.02 -7.58 -5.44
C ALA A 85 9.50 -7.59 -5.69
N THR A 86 8.70 -7.50 -4.63
CA THR A 86 7.24 -7.44 -4.70
C THR A 86 6.78 -6.19 -5.46
N ILE A 87 7.39 -5.03 -5.20
CA ILE A 87 7.13 -3.79 -5.96
C ILE A 87 7.51 -3.96 -7.45
N SER A 88 8.62 -4.62 -7.76
CA SER A 88 9.01 -4.90 -9.15
C SER A 88 7.99 -5.78 -9.86
N ARG A 89 7.44 -6.80 -9.18
CA ARG A 89 6.41 -7.68 -9.74
C ARG A 89 5.07 -6.95 -9.97
N LEU A 90 4.63 -6.14 -9.00
CA LEU A 90 3.47 -5.25 -9.15
C LEU A 90 3.64 -4.25 -10.31
N CYS A 91 4.86 -3.73 -10.49
CA CYS A 91 5.19 -2.86 -11.61
C CYS A 91 5.13 -3.61 -12.95
N ALA A 92 5.62 -4.85 -13.01
CA ALA A 92 5.65 -5.66 -14.22
C ALA A 92 4.24 -6.02 -14.72
N CYS A 93 3.32 -6.38 -13.81
CA CYS A 93 1.93 -6.62 -14.18
C CYS A 93 1.14 -5.34 -14.51
N GLY A 94 1.71 -4.18 -14.18
CA GLY A 94 1.10 -2.86 -14.38
C GLY A 94 -0.18 -2.66 -13.60
N ALA A 95 -0.28 -3.28 -12.42
CA ALA A 95 -1.44 -3.15 -11.55
C ALA A 95 -1.48 -1.80 -10.84
N ASP A 96 -2.69 -1.30 -10.58
CA ASP A 96 -2.95 -0.45 -9.42
C ASP A 96 -3.01 -1.32 -8.15
N PHE A 97 -2.63 -0.77 -7.00
CA PHE A 97 -2.61 -1.50 -5.73
C PHE A 97 -3.48 -0.80 -4.70
N GLY A 98 -4.48 -1.51 -4.18
CA GLY A 98 -5.40 -1.00 -3.16
C GLY A 98 -5.30 -1.78 -1.86
N PHE A 99 -5.41 -1.10 -0.72
CA PHE A 99 -5.64 -1.72 0.58
C PHE A 99 -6.87 -1.11 1.25
N ASP A 100 -7.84 -1.96 1.56
CA ASP A 100 -9.11 -1.54 2.13
C ASP A 100 -9.48 -2.33 3.40
N PRO A 101 -8.85 -2.02 4.54
CA PRO A 101 -9.11 -2.68 5.82
C PRO A 101 -10.32 -2.09 6.54
N TYR A 102 -11.08 -2.95 7.23
CA TYR A 102 -12.16 -2.62 8.14
C TYR A 102 -11.87 -3.27 9.51
N ILE A 103 -11.45 -2.47 10.50
CA ILE A 103 -11.01 -2.98 11.80
C ILE A 103 -11.82 -2.36 12.94
N SER A 104 -12.52 -3.15 13.77
CA SER A 104 -13.34 -2.59 14.86
C SER A 104 -12.52 -2.01 16.01
N ASP A 105 -11.43 -2.67 16.40
CA ASP A 105 -10.61 -2.32 17.57
C ASP A 105 -9.13 -2.32 17.19
N VAL A 106 -8.58 -1.23 16.65
CA VAL A 106 -7.15 -1.23 16.28
C VAL A 106 -6.28 -1.01 17.52
N PRO A 107 -5.27 -1.86 17.80
CA PRO A 107 -4.34 -1.63 18.89
C PRO A 107 -3.60 -0.29 18.74
N ASP A 108 -3.35 0.37 19.87
CA ASP A 108 -2.48 1.54 19.93
C ASP A 108 -1.02 1.13 19.62
N VAL A 109 -0.52 1.53 18.46
CA VAL A 109 0.90 1.35 18.08
C VAL A 109 1.57 2.71 17.97
N GLN A 110 2.77 2.84 18.55
CA GLN A 110 3.53 4.09 18.52
C GLN A 110 3.91 4.44 17.07
N CYS A 111 3.56 5.65 16.66
CA CYS A 111 4.05 6.21 15.40
C CYS A 111 5.47 6.73 15.64
N ASP A 112 6.44 6.34 14.78
CA ASP A 112 7.80 6.89 14.83
C ASP A 112 7.83 8.37 14.40
N LEU A 113 6.69 8.88 13.91
CA LEU A 113 6.51 10.24 13.44
C LEU A 113 5.71 11.10 14.44
N ASN A 114 6.31 12.16 14.95
CA ASN A 114 5.59 13.19 15.69
C ASN A 114 4.77 14.07 14.72
N THR A 115 3.51 13.69 14.48
CA THR A 115 2.63 14.37 13.52
C THR A 115 1.19 14.49 14.03
N THR A 116 0.53 15.60 13.71
CA THR A 116 -0.94 15.77 13.87
C THR A 116 -1.65 15.76 12.53
N ASN A 117 -0.98 15.33 11.48
CA ASN A 117 -1.56 15.22 10.17
C ASN A 117 -2.36 13.92 10.07
N ASP A 118 -3.34 13.94 9.19
CA ASP A 118 -4.20 12.83 8.85
C ASP A 118 -3.47 11.85 7.94
N VAL A 119 -2.69 12.38 6.99
CA VAL A 119 -1.78 11.60 6.16
C VAL A 119 -0.42 12.26 6.17
N THR A 120 0.65 11.47 6.18
CA THR A 120 1.99 11.93 5.86
C THR A 120 2.66 10.93 4.94
N VAL A 121 3.09 11.40 3.77
CA VAL A 121 3.88 10.61 2.84
C VAL A 121 5.33 11.06 2.97
N GLN A 122 6.24 10.12 3.13
CA GLN A 122 7.66 10.39 3.32
C GLN A 122 8.50 9.47 2.45
N PHE A 123 9.42 10.05 1.68
CA PHE A 123 10.43 9.30 0.94
C PHE A 123 11.79 9.48 1.62
N THR A 124 12.44 8.37 1.95
CA THR A 124 13.73 8.35 2.64
C THR A 124 14.74 7.52 1.87
N ALA A 125 16.02 7.77 2.09
CA ALA A 125 17.12 6.99 1.55
C ALA A 125 18.33 7.04 2.48
N MET A 126 19.18 6.03 2.41
CA MET A 126 20.51 6.01 3.04
C MET A 126 21.48 6.78 2.16
N LEU A 127 22.01 7.93 2.60
CA LEU A 127 23.05 8.63 1.85
C LEU A 127 24.41 7.95 2.02
N ASN A 128 24.66 7.54 3.27
CA ASN A 128 25.82 6.80 3.75
C ASN A 128 25.32 5.58 4.56
N PRO A 129 26.16 4.57 4.85
CA PRO A 129 25.73 3.34 5.53
C PRO A 129 25.00 3.53 6.86
N ASP A 130 25.29 4.62 7.58
CA ASP A 130 24.76 4.88 8.92
C ASP A 130 23.73 6.01 8.98
N GLU A 131 23.39 6.62 7.84
CA GLU A 131 22.58 7.84 7.82
C GLU A 131 21.39 7.73 6.86
N ARG A 132 20.21 7.49 7.42
CA ARG A 132 18.93 7.62 6.72
C ARG A 132 18.45 9.07 6.77
N VAL A 133 18.23 9.66 5.60
CA VAL A 133 17.72 11.03 5.49
C VAL A 133 16.30 11.06 4.93
N ILE A 134 15.57 12.11 5.28
CA ILE A 134 14.30 12.45 4.64
C ILE A 134 14.62 13.22 3.37
N ILE A 135 14.34 12.60 2.22
CA ILE A 135 14.56 13.20 0.90
C ILE A 135 13.38 14.13 0.54
N ALA A 136 12.16 13.67 0.80
CA ALA A 136 10.95 14.43 0.56
C ALA A 136 9.86 14.01 1.57
N LYS A 137 9.03 14.97 1.98
CA LYS A 137 7.95 14.74 2.94
C LYS A 137 6.79 15.69 2.63
N ARG A 138 5.58 15.15 2.60
CA ARG A 138 4.36 15.95 2.43
C ARG A 138 3.33 15.55 3.49
N PRO A 139 3.05 16.43 4.46
CA PRO A 139 1.95 16.25 5.41
C PRO A 139 0.62 16.78 4.86
N LEU A 140 -0.47 16.08 5.17
CA LEU A 140 -1.85 16.51 4.91
C LEU A 140 -2.63 16.55 6.22
N LYS A 141 -3.06 17.75 6.63
CA LYS A 141 -3.75 17.95 7.92
C LYS A 141 -5.08 17.23 8.02
N LYS A 142 -5.85 17.21 6.94
CA LYS A 142 -7.18 16.59 6.88
C LYS A 142 -7.32 15.83 5.56
N CYS A 143 -7.61 14.54 5.61
CA CYS A 143 -7.84 13.75 4.40
C CYS A 143 -9.34 13.56 4.19
N ASP A 144 -9.93 14.37 3.30
CA ASP A 144 -11.37 14.33 3.00
C ASP A 144 -11.71 13.50 1.74
N SER A 145 -10.71 12.92 1.06
CA SER A 145 -10.88 12.15 -0.19
C SER A 145 -9.61 11.38 -0.58
N TRP A 146 -9.68 10.56 -1.64
CA TRP A 146 -8.62 9.80 -2.32
C TRP A 146 -7.46 10.65 -2.89
N ILE A 147 -6.91 11.58 -2.10
CA ILE A 147 -5.85 12.50 -2.49
C ILE A 147 -4.45 11.95 -2.14
N GLU A 148 -4.38 10.77 -1.51
CA GLU A 148 -3.13 10.10 -1.13
C GLU A 148 -2.22 9.94 -2.35
N ASP A 149 -2.77 9.53 -3.50
CA ASP A 149 -1.99 9.31 -4.72
C ASP A 149 -1.39 10.63 -5.27
N VAL A 150 -2.09 11.76 -5.08
CA VAL A 150 -1.55 13.09 -5.41
C VAL A 150 -0.38 13.44 -4.49
N TYR A 151 -0.50 13.17 -3.19
CA TYR A 151 0.57 13.43 -2.22
C TYR A 151 1.78 12.50 -2.45
N ILE A 152 1.54 11.24 -2.78
CA ILE A 152 2.57 10.26 -3.17
C ILE A 152 3.30 10.76 -4.42
N PHE A 153 2.56 11.16 -5.45
CA PHE A 153 3.14 11.70 -6.67
C PHE A 153 3.97 12.96 -6.40
N GLN A 154 3.48 13.88 -5.57
CA GLN A 154 4.22 15.09 -5.19
C GLN A 154 5.50 14.76 -4.42
N VAL A 155 5.47 13.82 -3.47
CA VAL A 155 6.67 13.38 -2.74
C VAL A 155 7.70 12.77 -3.69
N LEU A 156 7.28 11.90 -4.61
CA LEU A 156 8.18 11.30 -5.61
C LEU A 156 8.73 12.37 -6.57
N LYS A 157 7.93 13.38 -6.92
CA LYS A 157 8.32 14.55 -7.72
C LYS A 157 9.24 15.53 -6.97
N ASP A 158 9.23 15.54 -5.66
CA ASP A 158 10.22 16.29 -4.90
C ASP A 158 11.50 15.48 -4.76
N ALA A 159 11.39 14.16 -4.54
CA ALA A 159 12.53 13.26 -4.43
C ALA A 159 13.36 13.18 -5.71
N TRP A 160 12.75 13.10 -6.91
CA TRP A 160 13.52 12.99 -8.16
C TRP A 160 14.38 14.23 -8.48
N LYS A 161 14.18 15.37 -7.79
CA LYS A 161 14.95 16.61 -7.94
C LYS A 161 16.24 16.56 -7.13
N PHE A 162 16.32 15.66 -6.15
CA PHE A 162 17.42 15.57 -5.19
C PHE A 162 18.79 15.39 -5.86
N HIS A 163 18.85 14.63 -6.95
CA HIS A 163 20.09 14.35 -7.68
C HIS A 163 20.32 15.27 -8.90
N ASN A 164 19.56 16.36 -9.07
CA ASN A 164 19.64 17.30 -10.19
C ASN A 164 19.55 16.66 -11.60
N ASN A 165 19.07 15.42 -11.71
CA ASN A 165 18.94 14.67 -12.96
C ASN A 165 17.50 14.22 -13.24
N ASN A 166 16.53 14.74 -12.48
CA ASN A 166 15.09 14.43 -12.58
C ASN A 166 14.78 12.92 -12.62
N SER A 167 15.57 12.13 -11.89
CA SER A 167 15.46 10.67 -11.91
C SER A 167 15.49 10.09 -10.52
N LEU A 168 14.57 9.15 -10.27
CA LEU A 168 14.59 8.35 -9.05
C LEU A 168 15.64 7.24 -9.10
N ARG A 169 16.24 6.95 -10.27
CA ARG A 169 17.25 5.88 -10.40
C ARG A 169 18.51 6.13 -9.57
N GLY A 170 18.78 7.39 -9.19
CA GLY A 170 19.89 7.73 -8.28
C GLY A 170 19.76 7.10 -6.88
N PHE A 171 18.57 6.62 -6.52
CA PHE A 171 18.30 5.99 -5.24
C PHE A 171 18.43 4.46 -5.22
N ARG A 172 18.73 3.81 -6.35
CA ARG A 172 18.66 2.34 -6.47
C ARG A 172 19.52 1.60 -5.45
N ASP A 173 20.68 2.17 -5.13
CA ASP A 173 21.65 1.60 -4.18
C ASP A 173 21.59 2.29 -2.81
N LYS A 174 20.54 3.06 -2.56
CA LYS A 174 20.37 3.92 -1.38
C LYS A 174 19.30 3.41 -0.43
N GLN A 175 18.88 2.15 -0.54
CA GLN A 175 17.86 1.53 0.32
C GLN A 175 16.65 2.45 0.54
N ALA A 176 16.09 2.92 -0.57
CA ALA A 176 15.03 3.91 -0.55
C ALA A 176 13.72 3.34 -0.02
N GLU A 177 12.93 4.20 0.62
CA GLU A 177 11.65 3.80 1.22
C GLU A 177 10.63 4.89 1.02
N LEU A 178 9.46 4.51 0.52
CA LEU A 178 8.25 5.32 0.64
C LEU A 178 7.46 4.83 1.85
N LYS A 179 7.34 5.68 2.86
CA LYS A 179 6.51 5.45 4.04
C LYS A 179 5.21 6.23 3.92
N LEU A 180 4.09 5.54 4.09
CA LEU A 180 2.76 6.14 4.17
C LEU A 180 2.25 5.99 5.61
N TYR A 181 2.10 7.15 6.25
CA TYR A 181 1.52 7.26 7.58
C TYR A 181 0.09 7.75 7.45
N THR A 182 -0.88 6.95 7.88
CA THR A 182 -2.30 7.29 7.78
C THR A 182 -2.98 7.23 9.14
N ARG A 183 -3.73 8.27 9.48
CA ARG A 183 -4.55 8.28 10.68
C ARG A 183 -5.73 7.32 10.49
N HIS A 184 -6.02 6.57 11.54
CA HIS A 184 -7.24 5.81 11.70
C HIS A 184 -8.50 6.71 11.72
N TYR A 185 -9.45 6.50 10.80
CA TYR A 185 -10.76 7.16 10.81
C TYR A 185 -11.85 6.19 11.23
N SER A 186 -12.67 6.59 12.21
CA SER A 186 -13.88 5.86 12.57
C SER A 186 -14.98 6.11 11.55
N VAL A 187 -15.58 5.04 11.03
CA VAL A 187 -16.73 5.06 10.13
C VAL A 187 -17.96 4.64 10.94
N GLU A 188 -18.88 5.58 11.16
CA GLU A 188 -20.20 5.31 11.75
C GLU A 188 -21.16 4.94 10.62
N ASN A 189 -21.67 3.71 10.63
CA ASN A 189 -22.55 3.11 9.60
C ASN A 189 -21.89 2.85 8.24
N CYS A 190 -21.35 1.64 8.10
CA CYS A 190 -20.92 1.08 6.83
C CYS A 190 -22.12 0.84 5.89
N ALA A 191 -22.37 1.74 4.93
CA ALA A 191 -23.35 1.50 3.86
C ALA A 191 -22.75 0.82 2.62
N GLU A 192 -21.42 0.67 2.55
CA GLU A 192 -20.73 -0.02 1.46
C GLU A 192 -20.83 -1.55 1.64
N GLU A 193 -21.14 -2.27 0.56
CA GLU A 193 -21.53 -3.69 0.50
C GLU A 193 -20.57 -4.69 1.19
N SER A 194 -19.37 -4.24 1.57
CA SER A 194 -18.29 -5.00 2.21
C SER A 194 -18.36 -5.04 3.74
N CYS A 195 -19.13 -4.18 4.39
CA CYS A 195 -19.10 -4.01 5.84
C CYS A 195 -20.51 -4.22 6.44
N ARG A 196 -21.00 -5.46 6.35
CA ARG A 196 -22.37 -5.83 6.72
C ARG A 196 -22.66 -5.85 8.24
N ASP A 197 -21.63 -5.84 9.10
CA ASP A 197 -21.82 -6.11 10.54
C ASP A 197 -21.00 -5.26 11.52
N CYS A 198 -20.30 -4.19 11.09
CA CYS A 198 -19.47 -3.40 12.02
C CYS A 198 -20.12 -2.08 12.45
N ASN A 199 -20.63 -2.05 13.68
CA ASN A 199 -20.95 -0.81 14.39
C ASN A 199 -19.62 -0.16 14.83
N SER A 200 -19.19 0.90 14.14
CA SER A 200 -17.89 1.59 14.28
C SER A 200 -16.68 0.73 13.90
N CYS A 201 -16.21 0.88 12.65
CA CYS A 201 -14.91 0.35 12.23
C CYS A 201 -13.95 1.48 11.90
N ILE A 202 -12.66 1.19 11.95
CA ILE A 202 -11.62 2.05 11.45
C ILE A 202 -11.22 1.58 10.05
N ARG A 203 -11.19 2.53 9.11
CA ARG A 203 -10.80 2.29 7.71
C ARG A 203 -9.57 3.11 7.31
N PRO A 204 -8.36 2.69 7.69
CA PRO A 204 -7.14 3.32 7.21
C PRO A 204 -6.78 2.73 5.84
N SER A 205 -7.50 3.12 4.79
CA SER A 205 -7.29 2.64 3.42
C SER A 205 -6.30 3.52 2.66
N PHE A 206 -5.75 2.98 1.56
CA PHE A 206 -4.99 3.75 0.58
C PHE A 206 -5.01 3.06 -0.79
N SER A 207 -4.60 3.81 -1.81
CA SER A 207 -4.24 3.27 -3.13
C SER A 207 -2.86 3.75 -3.55
N LEU A 208 -2.13 2.89 -4.26
CA LEU A 208 -0.94 3.24 -5.03
C LEU A 208 -1.29 3.06 -6.50
N SER A 209 -1.21 4.15 -7.27
CA SER A 209 -1.36 4.02 -8.71
C SER A 209 -0.22 3.21 -9.34
N ARG A 210 -0.49 2.64 -10.52
CA ARG A 210 0.54 2.09 -11.41
C ARG A 210 1.71 3.07 -11.60
N SER A 211 1.41 4.36 -11.71
CA SER A 211 2.40 5.43 -11.85
C SER A 211 3.32 5.56 -10.64
N ALA A 212 2.77 5.40 -9.42
CA ALA A 212 3.54 5.36 -8.19
C ALA A 212 4.42 4.09 -8.13
N LEU A 213 3.87 2.92 -8.45
CA LEU A 213 4.61 1.65 -8.48
C LEU A 213 5.79 1.68 -9.46
N ILE A 214 5.60 2.24 -10.66
CA ILE A 214 6.70 2.44 -11.64
C ILE A 214 7.83 3.31 -11.05
N ARG A 215 7.48 4.35 -10.29
CA ARG A 215 8.45 5.26 -9.67
C ARG A 215 9.18 4.61 -8.50
N LEU A 216 8.47 3.83 -7.68
CA LEU A 216 9.09 3.05 -6.61
C LEU A 216 10.05 2.00 -7.18
N ASN A 217 9.65 1.30 -8.24
CA ASN A 217 10.51 0.34 -8.93
C ASN A 217 11.74 1.02 -9.56
N ALA A 218 11.57 2.20 -10.17
CA ALA A 218 12.69 2.98 -10.70
C ALA A 218 13.70 3.37 -9.62
N ALA A 219 13.23 3.64 -8.40
CA ALA A 219 14.04 3.94 -7.23
C ALA A 219 14.64 2.70 -6.53
N ASN A 220 14.23 1.48 -6.90
CA ASN A 220 14.44 0.27 -6.10
C ASN A 220 14.02 0.49 -4.63
N ALA A 221 12.86 1.12 -4.43
CA ALA A 221 12.36 1.48 -3.11
C ALA A 221 11.42 0.42 -2.54
N ARG A 222 11.53 0.20 -1.23
CA ARG A 222 10.50 -0.52 -0.47
C ARG A 222 9.32 0.40 -0.15
N PHE A 223 8.17 -0.19 0.14
CA PHE A 223 7.00 0.52 0.63
C PHE A 223 6.70 0.10 2.06
N VAL A 224 6.31 1.06 2.91
CA VAL A 224 5.91 0.80 4.31
C VAL A 224 4.60 1.53 4.57
N TYR A 225 3.61 0.78 5.05
CA TYR A 225 2.33 1.33 5.49
C TYR A 225 2.23 1.29 7.01
N GLN A 226 2.02 2.45 7.63
CA GLN A 226 2.02 2.60 9.08
C GLN A 226 0.82 3.42 9.56
N PRO A 227 -0.30 2.77 9.91
CA PRO A 227 -1.50 3.46 10.33
C PRO A 227 -1.47 3.72 11.87
N PHE A 228 -2.02 4.85 12.34
CA PHE A 228 -1.84 5.31 13.74
C PHE A 228 -3.01 6.17 14.30
N THR A 229 -3.03 6.39 15.62
CA THR A 229 -4.03 7.19 16.36
C THR A 229 -3.52 8.60 16.74
N ARG A 230 -4.43 9.58 16.93
CA ARG A 230 -4.09 10.99 17.25
C ARG A 230 -3.64 11.21 18.70
N ASP A 231 -4.08 10.37 19.64
CA ASP A 231 -4.02 10.62 21.08
C ASP A 231 -2.68 10.30 21.77
N GLN A 232 -1.59 10.15 21.02
CA GLN A 232 -0.27 9.87 21.58
C GLN A 232 0.39 11.05 22.30
N ARG A 233 -0.20 12.26 22.25
CA ARG A 233 0.29 13.43 23.00
C ARG A 233 0.15 13.31 24.52
N ALA A 234 -0.54 12.29 25.04
CA ALA A 234 -0.79 12.12 26.47
C ALA A 234 0.17 11.13 27.17
N ARG A 235 1.21 10.60 26.51
CA ARG A 235 2.15 9.62 27.10
C ARG A 235 3.59 10.15 27.23
N GLY A 236 3.74 11.46 27.40
CA GLY A 236 4.98 12.13 27.81
C GLY A 236 4.81 12.81 29.15
#